data_AF-A0AAU9JI85-F1
#
_entry.id   AF-A0AAU9JI85-F1
#
_cell.length_a   1.000
_cell.length_b   1.000
_cell.length_c   1.000
_cell.angle_alpha   90.00
_cell.angle_beta   90.00
_cell.angle_gamma   90.00
#
_symmetry.space_group_name_H-M   'P 1'
#
loop_
_entity.id
_entity.type
_entity.pdbx_description
1 polymer ?
#
loop_
_entity_poly.entity_id
_entity_poly.type
_entity_poly.pdbx_seq_one_letter_code
_entity_poly.pdbx_strand_id
1 'polypeptide(L)'
;MDNPNKEEISRGDMSPISPFTKFCLTSLPSIGNFSIRAVEEAMDIENEEEVKTEQQETAPNPCGCQRTHCLKLYCECFANNRYCIGCNCHNCHNLPSYENAREEAVKQIIERNPGAFREDFSTIQKACHCKRSNCVKKYCECYEAGKPCTALCKCEGCKNVGNQ
;
A
#
# COMPACT_ATOMS: atom_id res chain seq x y z
N MET A 1 23.51 -26.44 59.47
CA MET A 1 23.07 -25.04 59.38
C MET A 1 22.23 -24.94 58.13
N ASP A 2 20.94 -25.10 58.33
CA ASP A 2 19.87 -24.95 57.34
C ASP A 2 19.89 -23.55 56.73
N ASN A 3 19.48 -23.42 55.47
CA ASN A 3 18.56 -22.34 55.12
C ASN A 3 17.68 -22.72 53.90
N PRO A 4 16.34 -22.79 54.08
CA PRO A 4 15.37 -22.91 53.01
C PRO A 4 14.91 -21.54 52.47
N ASN A 5 14.33 -21.57 51.27
CA ASN A 5 13.39 -20.63 50.64
C ASN A 5 13.16 -19.23 51.24
N LYS A 6 13.30 -18.21 50.37
CA LYS A 6 12.27 -17.17 50.20
C LYS A 6 12.29 -16.61 48.77
N GLU A 7 11.16 -16.75 48.10
CA GLU A 7 10.81 -16.10 46.84
C GLU A 7 10.60 -14.60 47.07
N GLU A 8 11.11 -13.76 46.16
CA GLU A 8 10.63 -12.38 46.00
C GLU A 8 10.13 -12.18 44.56
N ILE A 9 8.84 -11.88 44.47
CA ILE A 9 8.11 -11.51 43.26
C ILE A 9 8.42 -10.04 42.96
N SER A 10 9.17 -9.75 41.90
CA SER A 10 9.32 -8.36 41.40
C SER A 10 8.35 -8.12 40.23
N ARG A 11 7.67 -6.98 40.32
CA ARG A 11 6.66 -6.49 39.38
C ARG A 11 7.35 -5.85 38.19
N GLY A 12 6.93 -6.26 36.99
CA GLY A 12 6.93 -5.53 35.71
C GLY A 12 8.01 -4.48 35.44
N ASP A 13 9.02 -4.85 34.66
CA ASP A 13 9.84 -3.90 33.90
C ASP A 13 9.09 -3.50 32.62
N MET A 14 8.45 -2.33 32.66
CA MET A 14 7.98 -1.65 31.45
C MET A 14 9.15 -0.86 30.86
N SER A 15 9.55 -1.22 29.64
CA SER A 15 10.61 -0.54 28.88
C SER A 15 10.32 0.96 28.68
N PRO A 16 11.36 1.81 28.50
CA PRO A 16 11.21 3.26 28.53
C PRO A 16 10.36 3.78 27.38
N ILE A 17 9.36 4.57 27.75
CA ILE A 17 8.43 5.25 26.85
C ILE A 17 9.20 6.21 25.94
N SER A 18 8.90 6.13 24.64
CA SER A 18 9.46 6.94 23.56
C SER A 18 9.38 8.47 23.82
N PRO A 19 10.39 9.25 23.39
CA PRO A 19 10.48 10.71 23.65
C PRO A 19 9.37 11.55 22.98
N PHE A 20 8.52 10.95 22.13
CA PHE A 20 7.42 11.67 21.46
C PHE A 20 6.21 11.94 22.36
N THR A 21 6.09 11.29 23.52
CA THR A 21 4.92 11.45 24.40
C THR A 21 4.97 12.72 25.27
N LYS A 22 6.07 13.48 25.23
CA LYS A 22 6.28 14.65 26.10
C LYS A 22 5.79 15.98 25.51
N PHE A 23 5.29 16.01 24.28
CA PHE A 23 4.95 17.27 23.61
C PHE A 23 3.45 17.65 23.65
N CYS A 24 2.52 16.75 24.01
CA CYS A 24 1.08 17.03 23.94
C CYS A 24 0.38 17.34 25.29
N LEU A 25 1.11 17.45 26.41
CA LEU A 25 0.49 17.71 27.73
C LEU A 25 0.85 19.07 28.36
N THR A 26 1.63 19.92 27.69
CA THR A 26 2.10 21.18 28.28
C THR A 26 1.53 22.45 27.65
N SER A 27 0.38 22.37 26.95
CA SER A 27 -0.24 23.55 26.31
C SER A 27 -1.74 23.70 26.53
N LEU A 28 -2.33 23.02 27.52
CA LEU A 28 -3.71 23.27 27.92
C LEU A 28 -3.76 24.21 29.13
N PRO A 29 -4.19 25.48 28.96
CA PRO A 29 -4.49 26.34 30.10
C PRO A 29 -5.74 25.84 30.82
N SER A 30 -5.64 25.69 32.13
CA SER A 30 -6.76 25.40 33.02
C SER A 30 -7.58 26.67 33.20
N ILE A 31 -8.79 26.72 32.65
CA ILE A 31 -9.76 27.77 32.96
C ILE A 31 -11.13 27.14 33.15
N GLY A 32 -11.55 27.07 34.41
CA GLY A 32 -12.96 26.99 34.76
C GLY A 32 -13.66 28.30 34.42
N ASN A 33 -14.86 28.15 33.88
CA ASN A 33 -15.93 29.14 33.70
C ASN A 33 -15.64 30.37 32.82
N PHE A 34 -15.98 30.25 31.53
CA PHE A 34 -16.51 31.37 30.75
C PHE A 34 -17.82 30.95 30.07
N SER A 35 -18.85 31.77 30.24
CA SER A 35 -20.28 31.47 30.11
C SER A 35 -20.77 30.94 28.75
N ILE A 36 -21.69 29.98 28.86
CA ILE A 36 -22.71 29.60 27.88
C ILE A 36 -23.46 30.84 27.38
N ARG A 37 -23.33 31.20 26.09
CA ARG A 37 -24.30 32.02 25.34
C ARG A 37 -24.02 32.18 23.84
N ALA A 38 -23.65 31.12 23.13
CA ALA A 38 -23.47 31.17 21.68
C ALA A 38 -23.81 29.82 21.01
N VAL A 39 -25.02 29.31 21.23
CA VAL A 39 -25.46 28.01 20.66
C VAL A 39 -26.70 28.10 19.75
N GLU A 40 -27.14 29.27 19.28
CA GLU A 40 -28.47 29.36 18.63
C GLU A 40 -28.60 29.96 17.22
N GLU A 41 -27.61 30.55 16.55
CA GLU A 41 -27.89 31.17 15.22
C GLU A 41 -26.80 30.97 14.17
N ALA A 42 -26.96 29.93 13.34
CA ALA A 42 -26.65 29.85 11.89
C ALA A 42 -26.78 28.37 11.43
N MET A 43 -28.00 27.85 11.22
CA MET A 43 -28.72 27.77 9.93
C MET A 43 -28.15 26.77 8.91
N ASP A 44 -28.71 25.54 8.98
CA ASP A 44 -29.14 24.61 7.92
C ASP A 44 -28.57 24.72 6.49
N ILE A 45 -27.77 23.71 6.11
CA ILE A 45 -27.87 23.07 4.79
C ILE A 45 -27.72 21.56 5.00
N GLU A 46 -28.85 20.86 4.88
CA GLU A 46 -28.90 19.42 4.61
C GLU A 46 -28.24 19.14 3.26
N ASN A 47 -27.14 18.40 3.26
CA ASN A 47 -26.89 17.45 2.17
C ASN A 47 -26.04 16.30 2.71
N GLU A 48 -26.72 15.18 2.98
CA GLU A 48 -26.11 13.85 3.07
C GLU A 48 -25.56 13.47 1.69
N GLU A 49 -24.38 13.96 1.34
CA GLU A 49 -23.52 13.22 0.41
C GLU A 49 -22.63 12.32 1.25
N GLU A 50 -23.13 11.11 1.53
CA GLU A 50 -22.28 9.95 1.81
C GLU A 50 -21.20 9.92 0.72
N VAL A 51 -19.96 10.31 1.07
CA VAL A 51 -18.80 9.93 0.28
C VAL A 51 -18.67 8.42 0.42
N LYS A 52 -19.39 7.68 -0.41
CA LYS A 52 -19.20 6.25 -0.64
C LYS A 52 -17.85 6.06 -1.29
N THR A 53 -16.79 6.05 -0.50
CA THR A 53 -15.62 5.25 -0.85
C THR A 53 -16.00 3.79 -0.67
N GLU A 54 -16.81 3.28 -1.60
CA GLU A 54 -16.89 1.85 -1.92
C GLU A 54 -15.56 1.46 -2.53
N GLN A 55 -14.52 1.37 -1.69
CA GLN A 55 -13.40 0.49 -1.99
C GLN A 55 -13.93 -0.92 -1.73
N GLN A 56 -14.57 -1.51 -2.73
CA GLN A 56 -14.79 -2.95 -2.74
C GLN A 56 -13.41 -3.61 -2.64
N GLU A 57 -13.04 -4.02 -1.42
CA GLU A 57 -11.94 -4.96 -1.17
C GLU A 57 -12.36 -6.31 -1.77
N THR A 58 -12.34 -6.41 -3.10
CA THR A 58 -12.40 -7.70 -3.76
C THR A 58 -11.14 -8.46 -3.35
N ALA A 59 -11.33 -9.62 -2.74
CA ALA A 59 -10.22 -10.48 -2.32
C ALA A 59 -9.17 -10.59 -3.45
N PRO A 60 -7.87 -10.44 -3.16
CA PRO A 60 -6.84 -10.40 -4.19
C PRO A 60 -6.86 -11.67 -5.06
N ASN A 61 -6.79 -11.51 -6.39
CA ASN A 61 -6.78 -12.65 -7.31
C ASN A 61 -5.60 -13.59 -6.99
N PRO A 62 -5.85 -14.91 -6.84
CA PRO A 62 -4.80 -15.89 -6.58
C PRO A 62 -3.95 -16.09 -7.84
N CYS A 63 -2.63 -15.99 -7.70
CA CYS A 63 -1.73 -16.17 -8.85
C CYS A 63 -1.61 -17.66 -9.27
N GLY A 64 -1.30 -17.91 -10.55
CA GLY A 64 -1.04 -19.24 -11.12
C GLY A 64 0.41 -19.41 -11.63
N CYS A 65 1.38 -18.80 -10.96
CA CYS A 65 2.77 -18.74 -11.46
C CYS A 65 3.44 -20.13 -11.49
N GLN A 66 4.14 -20.43 -12.59
CA GLN A 66 4.81 -21.74 -12.77
C GLN A 66 6.35 -21.68 -12.73
N ARG A 67 6.95 -20.53 -13.08
CA ARG A 67 8.41 -20.43 -13.37
C ARG A 67 9.14 -19.31 -12.63
N THR A 68 8.42 -18.54 -11.81
CA THR A 68 8.97 -17.33 -11.19
C THR A 68 9.36 -17.55 -9.74
N HIS A 69 8.99 -18.70 -9.15
CA HIS A 69 8.94 -18.94 -7.70
C HIS A 69 8.20 -17.83 -6.95
N CYS A 70 7.36 -17.07 -7.67
CA CYS A 70 6.71 -15.85 -7.18
C CYS A 70 7.69 -14.76 -6.69
N LEU A 71 8.96 -14.78 -7.12
CA LEU A 71 9.99 -13.79 -6.76
C LEU A 71 10.32 -12.82 -7.90
N LYS A 72 9.37 -12.64 -8.82
CA LYS A 72 9.49 -11.73 -9.99
C LYS A 72 8.20 -10.96 -10.17
N LEU A 73 8.27 -9.75 -10.71
CA LEU A 73 7.12 -8.86 -10.96
C LEU A 73 6.06 -9.43 -11.92
N TYR A 74 6.34 -10.55 -12.61
CA TYR A 74 5.32 -11.30 -13.35
C TYR A 74 4.27 -11.95 -12.43
N CYS A 75 4.59 -12.13 -11.14
CA CYS A 75 3.63 -12.55 -10.13
C CYS A 75 2.94 -11.32 -9.57
N GLU A 76 1.62 -11.22 -9.74
CA GLU A 76 0.83 -10.10 -9.21
C GLU A 76 0.93 -9.99 -7.69
N CYS A 77 1.02 -11.10 -6.95
CA CYS A 77 1.22 -11.05 -5.50
C CYS A 77 2.53 -10.31 -5.16
N PHE A 78 3.62 -10.73 -5.77
CA PHE A 78 4.92 -10.13 -5.53
C PHE A 78 5.04 -8.69 -6.07
N ALA A 79 4.45 -8.40 -7.24
CA ALA A 79 4.42 -7.05 -7.80
C ALA A 79 3.70 -6.04 -6.90
N ASN A 80 2.66 -6.49 -6.20
CA ASN A 80 1.94 -5.71 -5.19
C ASN A 80 2.56 -5.82 -3.79
N ASN A 81 3.82 -6.26 -3.70
CA ASN A 81 4.56 -6.43 -2.45
C ASN A 81 3.85 -7.30 -1.38
N ARG A 82 2.92 -8.19 -1.79
CA ARG A 82 2.18 -9.10 -0.91
C ARG A 82 2.71 -10.53 -1.01
N TYR A 83 2.57 -11.29 0.07
CA TYR A 83 2.79 -12.73 0.03
C TYR A 83 1.71 -13.44 -0.80
N CYS A 84 2.04 -14.63 -1.30
CA CYS A 84 1.04 -15.51 -1.86
C CYS A 84 0.19 -16.12 -0.72
N ILE A 85 -1.12 -15.93 -0.78
CA ILE A 85 -2.10 -16.51 0.14
C ILE A 85 -3.14 -17.25 -0.71
N GLY A 86 -3.36 -18.54 -0.45
CA GLY A 86 -4.33 -19.35 -1.21
C GLY A 86 -4.12 -19.38 -2.73
N CYS A 87 -2.87 -19.27 -3.19
CA CYS A 87 -2.54 -19.19 -4.62
C CYS A 87 -2.36 -20.57 -5.28
N ASN A 88 -2.52 -20.61 -6.61
CA ASN A 88 -2.35 -21.80 -7.46
C ASN A 88 -0.94 -21.91 -8.07
N CYS A 89 0.05 -21.24 -7.48
CA CYS A 89 1.42 -21.21 -7.98
C CYS A 89 2.24 -22.45 -7.60
N HIS A 90 3.20 -22.83 -8.46
CA HIS A 90 4.10 -23.97 -8.24
C HIS A 90 5.45 -23.52 -7.70
N ASN A 91 5.99 -24.30 -6.74
CA ASN A 91 7.26 -24.04 -6.05
C ASN A 91 7.40 -22.59 -5.58
N CYS A 92 6.42 -22.11 -4.82
CA CYS A 92 6.30 -20.71 -4.40
C CYS A 92 7.32 -20.40 -3.28
N HIS A 93 8.15 -19.39 -3.50
CA HIS A 93 9.04 -18.82 -2.49
C HIS A 93 8.58 -17.42 -2.04
N ASN A 94 7.41 -16.95 -2.47
CA ASN A 94 6.79 -15.73 -1.95
C ASN A 94 5.90 -16.05 -0.74
N LEU A 95 6.52 -16.63 0.29
CA LEU A 95 5.90 -17.03 1.55
C LEU A 95 6.82 -16.57 2.70
N PRO A 96 6.28 -16.31 3.91
CA PRO A 96 7.10 -15.89 5.05
C PRO A 96 8.25 -16.86 5.39
N SER A 97 8.08 -18.15 5.10
CA SER A 97 9.13 -19.17 5.33
C SER A 97 10.37 -19.02 4.44
N TYR A 98 10.29 -18.23 3.36
CA TYR A 98 11.38 -18.01 2.40
C TYR A 98 11.85 -16.55 2.38
N GLU A 99 11.76 -15.85 3.52
CA GLU A 99 11.96 -14.40 3.56
C GLU A 99 13.31 -13.95 3.04
N ASN A 100 14.38 -14.66 3.36
CA ASN A 100 15.71 -14.31 2.86
C ASN A 100 15.79 -14.28 1.32
N ALA A 101 15.19 -15.27 0.65
CA ALA A 101 15.14 -15.31 -0.81
C ALA A 101 14.23 -14.20 -1.38
N ARG A 102 13.14 -13.88 -0.68
CA ARG A 102 12.21 -12.81 -1.03
C ARG A 102 12.86 -11.43 -0.91
N GLU A 103 13.52 -11.13 0.19
CA GLU A 103 14.24 -9.88 0.45
C GLU A 103 15.33 -9.64 -0.60
N GLU A 104 16.14 -10.66 -0.91
CA GLU A 104 17.18 -10.57 -1.94
C GLU A 104 16.58 -10.27 -3.32
N ALA A 105 15.47 -10.91 -3.67
CA ALA A 105 14.76 -10.63 -4.93
C ALA A 105 14.21 -9.19 -4.98
N VAL A 106 13.61 -8.71 -3.87
CA VAL A 106 13.12 -7.33 -3.74
C VAL A 106 14.27 -6.34 -3.93
N LYS A 107 15.39 -6.55 -3.22
CA LYS A 107 16.58 -5.71 -3.30
C LYS A 107 17.11 -5.60 -4.73
N GLN A 108 17.31 -6.72 -5.42
CA GLN A 108 17.78 -6.75 -6.81
C GLN A 108 16.84 -6.05 -7.80
N ILE A 109 15.53 -5.99 -7.50
CA ILE A 109 14.55 -5.29 -8.32
C ILE A 109 14.61 -3.78 -8.06
N ILE A 110 14.72 -3.35 -6.80
CA ILE A 110 14.85 -1.94 -6.42
C ILE A 110 16.16 -1.35 -6.96
N GLU A 111 17.27 -2.08 -6.87
CA GLU A 111 18.57 -1.64 -7.41
C GLU A 111 18.52 -1.36 -8.92
N ARG A 112 17.73 -2.15 -9.67
CA ARG A 112 17.55 -1.95 -11.12
C ARG A 112 16.49 -0.90 -11.45
N ASN A 113 15.44 -0.81 -10.62
CA ASN A 113 14.35 0.14 -10.77
C ASN A 113 13.82 0.56 -9.38
N PRO A 114 14.27 1.71 -8.85
CA PRO A 114 13.85 2.21 -7.53
C PRO A 114 12.34 2.50 -7.39
N GLY A 115 11.60 2.49 -8.51
CA GLY A 115 10.14 2.67 -8.54
C GLY A 115 9.33 1.37 -8.62
N ALA A 116 9.97 0.20 -8.64
CA ALA A 116 9.33 -1.06 -9.03
C ALA A 116 8.19 -1.55 -8.12
N PHE A 117 8.15 -1.14 -6.85
CA PHE A 117 7.15 -1.56 -5.86
C PHE A 117 6.33 -0.38 -5.30
N ARG A 118 6.33 0.79 -5.96
CA ARG A 118 5.54 1.93 -5.47
C ARG A 118 4.06 1.65 -5.69
N GLU A 119 3.28 1.65 -4.62
CA GLU A 119 1.83 1.80 -4.70
C GLU A 119 1.53 3.12 -5.42
N ASP A 120 0.65 3.06 -6.41
CA ASP A 120 0.33 4.00 -7.49
C ASP A 120 0.09 5.51 -7.13
N PHE A 121 1.00 6.17 -6.40
CA PHE A 121 1.01 7.64 -6.23
C PHE A 121 1.74 8.36 -7.37
N SER A 122 2.05 7.66 -8.47
CA SER A 122 2.70 8.29 -9.60
C SER A 122 1.66 9.04 -10.44
N THR A 123 1.41 10.30 -10.07
CA THR A 123 0.99 11.35 -11.02
C THR A 123 2.00 11.53 -12.16
N ILE A 124 3.14 10.82 -12.11
CA ILE A 124 4.03 10.60 -13.25
C ILE A 124 3.25 9.84 -14.33
N GLN A 125 2.93 10.54 -15.41
CA GLN A 125 2.25 9.98 -16.57
C GLN A 125 2.96 8.71 -17.05
N LYS A 126 2.32 7.54 -16.85
CA LYS A 126 2.77 6.25 -17.39
C LYS A 126 2.83 6.35 -18.92
N ALA A 127 3.97 5.97 -19.50
CA ALA A 127 4.26 6.14 -20.92
C ALA A 127 4.62 4.78 -21.54
N CYS A 128 3.77 4.30 -22.45
CA CYS A 128 3.94 2.95 -23.00
C CYS A 128 4.94 2.90 -24.16
N HIS A 129 5.49 1.70 -24.40
CA HIS A 129 6.43 1.40 -25.49
C HIS A 129 5.91 0.30 -26.44
N CYS A 130 4.59 0.26 -26.65
CA CYS A 130 3.92 -0.80 -27.38
C CYS A 130 4.34 -0.86 -28.86
N LYS A 131 4.64 -2.05 -29.38
CA LYS A 131 4.98 -2.26 -30.81
C LYS A 131 3.94 -3.03 -31.62
N ARG A 132 3.11 -3.85 -30.97
CA ARG A 132 2.21 -4.81 -31.66
C ARG A 132 0.76 -4.77 -31.20
N SER A 133 0.47 -4.13 -30.07
CA SER A 133 -0.90 -4.05 -29.53
C SER A 133 -1.73 -2.99 -30.21
N ASN A 134 -1.11 -2.08 -30.99
CA ASN A 134 -1.69 -0.82 -31.43
C ASN A 134 -2.35 -0.04 -30.27
N CYS A 135 -1.91 -0.31 -29.04
CA CYS A 135 -2.46 0.23 -27.80
C CYS A 135 -3.95 -0.06 -27.55
N VAL A 136 -4.57 -1.02 -28.24
CA VAL A 136 -6.02 -1.35 -28.07
C VAL A 136 -6.23 -2.72 -27.42
N LYS A 137 -5.25 -3.16 -26.63
CA LYS A 137 -5.25 -4.43 -25.90
C LYS A 137 -4.63 -4.20 -24.53
N LYS A 138 -5.01 -5.02 -23.54
CA LYS A 138 -4.50 -4.94 -22.15
C LYS A 138 -2.98 -5.15 -22.00
N TYR A 139 -2.27 -5.52 -23.07
CA TYR A 139 -0.79 -5.45 -23.08
C TYR A 139 -0.25 -4.02 -22.99
N CYS A 140 -1.07 -3.01 -23.29
CA CYS A 140 -0.74 -1.60 -23.13
C CYS A 140 -1.24 -1.12 -21.76
N GLU A 141 -0.34 -0.64 -20.93
CA GLU A 141 -0.64 -0.06 -19.61
C GLU A 141 -1.62 1.14 -19.69
N CYS A 142 -1.57 1.95 -20.76
CA CYS A 142 -2.52 3.05 -20.94
C CYS A 142 -3.94 2.51 -21.15
N TYR A 143 -4.08 1.52 -22.04
CA TYR A 143 -5.36 0.90 -22.36
C TYR A 143 -5.95 0.11 -21.18
N GLU A 144 -5.10 -0.64 -20.48
CA GLU A 144 -5.50 -1.34 -19.26
C GLU A 144 -5.99 -0.37 -18.17
N ALA A 145 -5.34 0.79 -18.04
CA ALA A 145 -5.75 1.85 -17.13
C ALA A 145 -6.95 2.69 -17.64
N GLY A 146 -7.53 2.35 -18.80
CA GLY A 146 -8.65 3.09 -19.39
C GLY A 146 -8.30 4.52 -19.83
N LYS A 147 -7.02 4.81 -20.07
CA LYS A 147 -6.51 6.13 -20.46
C LYS A 147 -5.98 6.12 -21.90
N PRO A 148 -6.16 7.21 -22.66
CA PRO A 148 -5.54 7.32 -23.98
C PRO A 148 -4.01 7.43 -23.85
N CYS A 149 -3.29 7.02 -24.88
CA CYS A 149 -1.87 7.27 -24.97
C CYS A 149 -1.63 8.79 -25.11
N THR A 150 -0.60 9.29 -24.43
CA THR A 150 -0.17 10.70 -24.50
C THR A 150 1.07 10.86 -25.38
N ALA A 151 1.50 12.11 -25.61
CA ALA A 151 2.74 12.42 -26.34
C ALA A 151 4.02 11.84 -25.68
N LEU A 152 3.96 11.42 -24.41
CA LEU A 152 5.08 10.76 -23.75
C LEU A 152 5.25 9.29 -24.18
N CYS A 153 4.21 8.67 -24.73
CA CYS A 153 4.26 7.28 -25.17
C CYS A 153 5.14 7.12 -26.42
N LYS A 154 6.02 6.12 -26.43
CA LYS A 154 6.87 5.77 -27.59
C LYS A 154 6.34 4.56 -28.34
N CYS A 155 5.03 4.43 -28.41
CA CYS A 155 4.35 3.32 -29.08
C CYS A 155 4.31 3.48 -30.61
N GLU A 156 4.40 2.37 -31.32
CA GLU A 156 4.35 2.31 -32.79
C GLU A 156 2.92 1.95 -33.24
N GLY A 157 2.38 2.71 -34.21
CA GLY A 157 1.04 2.47 -34.76
C GLY A 157 -0.09 2.58 -33.74
N CYS A 158 -0.04 3.56 -32.83
CA CYS A 158 -1.04 3.72 -31.78
C CYS A 158 -2.45 3.98 -32.34
N LYS A 159 -3.44 3.24 -31.83
CA LYS A 159 -4.88 3.46 -32.07
C LYS A 159 -5.64 3.88 -30.81
N ASN A 160 -4.95 3.98 -29.67
CA ASN A 160 -5.50 4.46 -28.40
C ASN A 160 -5.31 5.96 -28.26
N VAL A 161 -5.88 6.70 -29.18
CA VAL A 161 -5.91 8.16 -29.15
C VAL A 161 -7.24 8.56 -28.51
N GLY A 162 -7.21 9.46 -27.53
CA GLY A 162 -8.44 9.88 -26.85
C GLY A 162 -9.30 10.63 -27.85
N ASN A 163 -10.40 10.03 -28.29
CA ASN A 163 -11.40 10.77 -29.04
C ASN A 163 -12.06 11.75 -28.07
N GLN A 164 -11.92 13.04 -28.35
CA GLN A 164 -12.82 14.07 -27.82
C GLN A 164 -14.18 13.93 -28.50
#